data_AF-A0A5E6Z936-F1
#
_entry.id   AF-A0A5E6Z936-F1
#
_cell.length_a   1.000
_cell.length_b   1.000
_cell.length_c   1.000
_cell.angle_alpha   90.00
_cell.angle_beta   90.00
_cell.angle_gamma   90.00
#
_symmetry.space_group_name_H-M   'P 1'
#
loop_
_entity.id
_entity.type
_entity.pdbx_description
1 polymer ?
#
loop_
_entity_poly.entity_id
_entity_poly.type
_entity_poly.pdbx_seq_one_letter_code
_entity_poly.pdbx_strand_id
1 'polypeptide(L)'
;MQKGIAQLADLRKRIANVKINDKSQAFNTARIEALELQNLLEVAEATAIAAEVRKESRGAHAREDFEDRDDVNWLCHTLYFPGDKRVAKRAVNFSPKTVPTFEPMVRTY
;
A
#
# COMPACT_ATOMS: atom_id res chain seq x y z
N MET A 1 -0.11 -2.52 13.09
CA MET A 1 0.62 -2.09 11.86
C MET A 1 2.14 -2.16 11.99
N GLN A 2 2.77 -1.40 12.89
CA GLN A 2 4.24 -1.32 13.01
C GLN A 2 4.97 -2.67 13.13
N LYS A 3 4.44 -3.59 13.95
CA LYS A 3 4.96 -4.97 14.06
C LYS A 3 4.98 -5.70 12.70
N GLY A 4 3.94 -5.53 11.89
CA GLY A 4 3.85 -6.14 10.56
C GLY A 4 4.88 -5.57 9.59
N ILE A 5 5.14 -4.27 9.64
CA ILE A 5 6.21 -3.63 8.85
C ILE A 5 7.58 -4.20 9.23
N ALA A 6 7.85 -4.37 10.53
CA ALA A 6 9.09 -4.99 11.00
C ALA A 6 9.25 -6.44 10.51
N GLN A 7 8.15 -7.20 10.48
CA GLN A 7 8.14 -8.57 9.93
C GLN A 7 8.38 -8.59 8.41
N LEU A 8 7.81 -7.65 7.66
CA LEU A 8 8.07 -7.51 6.22
C LEU A 8 9.54 -7.16 5.94
N ALA A 9 10.16 -6.33 6.77
CA ALA A 9 11.59 -6.02 6.65
C ALA A 9 12.49 -7.25 6.88
N ASP A 10 12.11 -8.15 7.79
CA ASP A 10 12.78 -9.44 7.96
C ASP A 10 12.56 -10.37 6.75
N LEU A 11 11.32 -10.47 6.27
CA LEU A 11 10.98 -11.27 5.09
C LEU A 11 11.75 -10.82 3.85
N ARG A 12 11.98 -9.51 3.67
CA ARG A 12 12.80 -8.98 2.57
C ARG A 12 14.20 -9.59 2.55
N LYS A 13 14.86 -9.69 3.72
CA LYS A 13 16.20 -10.31 3.83
C LYS A 13 16.18 -11.79 3.46
N ARG A 14 15.12 -12.50 3.85
CA ARG A 14 14.95 -13.93 3.55
C ARG A 14 14.65 -14.19 2.08
N ILE A 15 13.76 -13.39 1.48
CA ILE A 15 13.36 -13.51 0.07
C ILE A 15 14.54 -13.16 -0.86
N ALA A 16 15.38 -12.19 -0.48
CA ALA A 16 16.62 -11.89 -1.23
C ALA A 16 17.59 -13.08 -1.34
N ASN A 17 17.47 -14.07 -0.45
CA ASN A 17 18.32 -15.27 -0.42
C ASN A 17 17.52 -16.54 -0.80
N VAL A 18 16.39 -16.40 -1.51
CA VAL A 18 15.57 -17.54 -1.90
C VAL A 18 16.31 -18.46 -2.87
N LYS A 19 16.21 -19.77 -2.64
CA LYS A 19 16.79 -20.80 -3.50
C LYS A 19 15.68 -21.59 -4.19
N ILE A 20 15.74 -21.63 -5.52
CA ILE A 20 14.87 -22.51 -6.31
C ILE A 20 15.59 -23.85 -6.50
N ASN A 21 14.95 -24.94 -6.09
CA ASN A 21 15.52 -26.29 -6.24
C ASN A 21 15.32 -26.85 -7.65
N ASP A 22 14.20 -26.54 -8.31
CA ASP A 22 13.95 -26.96 -9.70
C ASP A 22 14.89 -26.21 -10.66
N LYS A 23 15.73 -26.98 -11.38
CA LYS A 23 16.69 -26.48 -12.37
C LYS A 23 16.25 -26.72 -13.82
N SER A 24 15.04 -27.23 -14.03
CA SER A 24 14.46 -27.43 -15.36
C SER A 24 14.42 -26.12 -16.15
N GLN A 25 14.51 -26.21 -17.47
CA GLN A 25 14.40 -25.06 -18.38
C GLN A 25 13.04 -25.00 -19.07
N ALA A 26 12.42 -26.15 -19.34
CA ALA A 26 11.11 -26.22 -19.93
C ALA A 26 10.04 -26.01 -18.84
N PHE A 27 9.24 -24.95 -18.98
CA PHE A 27 8.06 -24.68 -18.15
C PHE A 27 8.33 -24.72 -16.63
N ASN A 28 9.44 -24.13 -16.17
CA ASN A 28 9.80 -24.09 -14.75
C ASN A 28 8.95 -23.05 -13.99
N THR A 29 7.82 -23.49 -13.43
CA THR A 29 6.91 -22.62 -12.66
C THR A 29 7.52 -22.13 -11.35
N ALA A 30 8.39 -22.93 -10.72
CA ALA A 30 9.08 -22.51 -9.49
C ALA A 30 9.95 -21.26 -9.69
N ARG A 31 10.51 -21.07 -10.90
CA ARG A 31 11.20 -19.83 -11.28
C ARG A 31 10.26 -18.65 -11.40
N ILE A 32 9.06 -18.86 -11.98
CA ILE A 32 8.03 -17.82 -12.12
C ILE A 32 7.55 -17.38 -10.75
N GLU A 33 7.17 -18.34 -9.89
CA GLU A 33 6.68 -18.08 -8.53
C GLU A 33 7.72 -17.34 -7.68
N ALA A 34 9.02 -17.62 -7.85
CA ALA A 34 10.07 -16.90 -7.15
C ALA A 34 10.17 -15.42 -7.58
N LEU A 35 9.89 -15.09 -8.84
CA LEU A 35 9.80 -13.71 -9.31
C LEU A 35 8.53 -13.03 -8.81
N GLU A 36 7.40 -13.74 -8.83
CA GLU A 36 6.12 -13.27 -8.29
C GLU A 36 6.21 -12.98 -6.79
N LEU A 37 6.93 -13.81 -6.03
CA LEU A 37 7.19 -13.61 -4.60
C LEU A 37 7.87 -12.27 -4.31
N GLN A 38 8.80 -11.84 -5.17
CA GLN A 38 9.45 -10.53 -5.01
C GLN A 38 8.44 -9.39 -5.22
N ASN A 39 7.58 -9.50 -6.24
CA ASN A 39 6.53 -8.51 -6.50
C ASN A 39 5.50 -8.46 -5.35
N LEU A 40 5.11 -9.61 -4.81
CA LEU A 40 4.21 -9.69 -3.65
C LEU A 40 4.78 -8.96 -2.44
N LEU A 41 6.08 -9.11 -2.18
CA LEU A 41 6.75 -8.40 -1.09
C LEU A 41 6.72 -6.88 -1.31
N GLU A 42 7.01 -6.39 -2.52
CA GLU A 42 6.98 -4.96 -2.82
C GLU A 42 5.59 -4.36 -2.58
N VAL A 43 4.53 -5.04 -3.04
CA VAL A 43 3.14 -4.60 -2.84
C VAL A 43 2.77 -4.64 -1.36
N ALA A 44 3.17 -5.69 -0.63
CA ALA A 44 2.89 -5.82 0.80
C ALA A 44 3.56 -4.70 1.62
N GLU A 45 4.82 -4.38 1.33
CA GLU A 45 5.55 -3.32 2.03
C GLU A 45 4.97 -1.94 1.73
N ALA A 46 4.71 -1.63 0.45
CA ALA A 46 4.07 -0.38 0.06
C ALA A 46 2.72 -0.19 0.75
N THR A 47 1.90 -1.25 0.80
CA THR A 47 0.58 -1.25 1.45
C THR A 47 0.70 -1.02 2.96
N ALA A 48 1.56 -1.77 3.63
CA ALA A 48 1.70 -1.68 5.09
C ALA A 48 2.23 -0.31 5.53
N ILE A 49 3.22 0.24 4.83
CA ILE A 49 3.78 1.57 5.13
C ILE A 49 2.75 2.66 4.86
N ALA A 50 2.05 2.61 3.71
CA ALA A 50 1.01 3.59 3.38
C ALA A 50 -0.15 3.58 4.40
N ALA A 51 -0.59 2.39 4.83
CA ALA A 51 -1.64 2.21 5.80
C ALA A 51 -1.22 2.68 7.21
N GLU A 52 0.04 2.46 7.60
CA GLU A 52 0.56 2.97 8.87
C GLU A 52 0.63 4.51 8.88
N VAL A 53 1.03 5.13 7.76
CA VAL A 53 1.15 6.59 7.64
C VAL A 53 -0.21 7.29 7.60
N ARG A 54 -1.25 6.70 7.00
CA ARG A 54 -2.60 7.29 6.98
C ARG A 54 -3.27 7.13 8.36
N LYS A 55 -3.37 8.25 9.09
CA LYS A 55 -3.92 8.36 10.45
C LYS A 55 -5.37 8.89 10.41
N GLU A 56 -6.25 8.16 9.74
CA GLU A 56 -7.70 8.35 9.68
C GLU A 56 -8.37 7.01 9.31
N SER A 57 -9.70 6.97 9.31
CA SER A 57 -10.50 5.92 8.69
C SER A 57 -11.33 6.45 7.51
N ARG A 58 -11.19 5.83 6.34
CA ARG A 58 -11.91 6.23 5.12
C ARG A 58 -12.16 5.03 4.21
N GLY A 59 -13.44 4.73 3.97
CA GLY A 59 -13.82 3.64 3.07
C GLY A 59 -13.37 2.29 3.60
N ALA A 60 -12.52 1.58 2.84
CA ALA A 60 -12.01 0.25 3.21
C ALA A 60 -10.81 0.30 4.19
N HIS A 61 -10.18 1.46 4.37
CA HIS A 61 -9.12 1.63 5.36
C HIS A 61 -9.73 2.08 6.68
N ALA A 62 -9.74 1.19 7.67
CA ALA A 62 -10.30 1.45 9.00
C ALA A 62 -9.24 1.20 10.08
N ARG A 63 -9.18 2.09 11.06
CA ARG A 63 -8.20 2.09 12.14
C ARG A 63 -8.90 2.32 13.47
N GLU A 64 -8.68 1.41 14.42
CA GLU A 64 -9.19 1.53 15.79
C GLU A 64 -8.54 2.70 16.55
N ASP A 65 -7.31 3.08 16.19
CA ASP A 65 -6.61 4.22 16.78
C ASP A 65 -6.95 5.57 16.12
N PHE A 66 -7.69 5.56 14.99
CA PHE A 66 -8.16 6.74 14.25
C PHE A 66 -9.49 6.43 13.56
N GLU A 67 -10.57 6.32 14.34
CA GLU A 67 -11.87 5.81 13.86
C GLU A 67 -12.60 6.77 12.91
N ASP A 68 -12.31 8.07 13.00
CA ASP A 68 -13.00 9.10 12.24
C ASP A 68 -12.32 9.40 10.88
N ARG A 69 -13.14 9.91 9.96
CA ARG A 69 -12.69 10.48 8.68
C ARG A 69 -12.16 11.89 8.91
N ASP A 70 -10.97 12.19 8.38
CA ASP A 70 -10.32 13.49 8.52
C ASP A 70 -10.12 14.16 7.16
N ASP A 71 -11.10 14.99 6.77
CA ASP A 71 -11.03 15.72 5.51
C ASP A 71 -10.04 16.90 5.54
N VAL A 72 -9.61 17.36 6.73
CA VAL A 72 -8.66 18.47 6.86
C VAL A 72 -7.26 17.99 6.49
N ASN A 73 -6.83 16.84 7.02
CA ASN A 73 -5.47 16.34 6.81
C ASN A 73 -5.38 15.27 5.73
N TRP A 74 -6.46 14.51 5.46
CA TRP A 74 -6.39 13.26 4.68
C TRP A 74 -7.32 13.18 3.47
N LEU A 75 -7.92 14.31 3.07
CA LEU A 75 -8.57 14.46 1.76
C LEU A 75 -7.55 14.56 0.62
N CYS A 76 -6.76 13.51 0.46
CA CYS A 76 -5.65 13.40 -0.48
C CYS A 76 -5.42 11.93 -0.87
N HIS A 77 -4.64 11.69 -1.92
CA HIS A 77 -4.07 10.38 -2.20
C HIS A 77 -2.81 10.15 -1.37
N THR A 78 -2.59 8.89 -0.97
CA THR A 78 -1.31 8.44 -0.41
C THR A 78 -0.42 7.98 -1.56
N LEU A 79 0.82 8.49 -1.62
CA LEU A 79 1.83 8.09 -2.59
C LEU A 79 3.02 7.46 -1.88
N TYR A 80 3.39 6.24 -2.28
CA TYR A 80 4.59 5.56 -1.80
C TYR A 80 5.72 5.66 -2.82
N PHE A 81 6.91 6.06 -2.36
CA PHE A 81 8.12 6.13 -3.16
C PHE A 81 9.06 4.99 -2.73
N PRO A 82 9.29 3.98 -3.57
CA PRO A 82 10.03 2.78 -3.16
C PRO A 82 11.52 3.03 -2.90
N GLY A 83 12.13 4.04 -3.56
CA GLY A 83 13.57 4.30 -3.46
C GLY A 83 14.03 4.69 -2.05
N ASP A 84 13.25 5.50 -1.33
CA ASP A 84 13.51 5.97 0.04
C ASP A 84 12.47 5.46 1.05
N LYS A 85 11.55 4.60 0.60
CA LYS A 85 10.39 4.10 1.37
C LYS A 85 9.54 5.23 1.99
N ARG A 86 9.51 6.39 1.35
CA ARG A 86 8.79 7.57 1.84
C ARG A 86 7.35 7.57 1.37
N VAL A 87 6.48 8.14 2.19
CA VAL A 87 5.09 8.42 1.82
C VAL A 87 4.89 9.92 1.68
N ALA A 88 4.20 10.34 0.62
CA ALA A 88 3.75 11.71 0.42
C ALA A 88 2.25 11.77 0.16
N LYS A 89 1.71 12.99 0.17
CA LYS A 89 0.33 13.29 -0.18
C LYS A 89 0.26 13.91 -1.57
N ARG A 90 -0.78 13.57 -2.33
CA ARG A 90 -1.13 14.24 -3.59
C ARG A 90 -2.58 14.69 -3.53
N ALA A 91 -2.86 15.91 -3.98
CA ALA A 91 -4.21 16.46 -3.99
C ALA A 91 -5.18 15.59 -4.79
N VAL A 92 -6.42 15.48 -4.30
CA VAL A 92 -7.56 14.97 -5.08
C VAL A 92 -8.03 16.08 -6.02
N ASN A 93 -8.46 15.72 -7.22
CA ASN A 93 -8.99 16.70 -8.17
C ASN A 93 -10.47 16.99 -7.87
N PHE A 94 -10.76 18.25 -7.56
CA PHE A 94 -12.11 18.79 -7.31
C PHE A 94 -12.52 19.80 -8.39
N SER A 95 -12.12 19.57 -9.64
CA SER A 95 -12.35 20.51 -10.76
C SER A 95 -13.02 19.83 -11.96
N PRO A 96 -14.24 19.28 -11.78
CA PRO A 96 -15.05 18.82 -12.91
C PRO A 96 -15.29 19.95 -13.92
N LYS A 97 -15.49 19.57 -15.19
CA LYS A 97 -15.63 20.55 -16.29
C LYS A 97 -17.07 20.84 -16.69
N THR A 98 -17.98 19.91 -16.43
CA THR A 98 -19.36 19.94 -16.95
C THR A 98 -20.41 20.16 -15.86
N VAL A 99 -20.05 19.94 -14.60
CA VAL A 99 -20.94 20.06 -13.45
C VAL A 99 -20.19 20.70 -12.29
N PRO A 100 -20.87 21.32 -11.32
CA PRO A 100 -20.25 21.77 -10.08
C PRO A 100 -19.59 20.62 -9.31
N THR A 101 -18.61 20.97 -8.49
CA THR A 101 -17.95 20.04 -7.58
C THR A 101 -18.91 19.52 -6.51
N PHE A 102 -18.81 18.24 -6.21
CA PHE A 102 -19.48 17.64 -5.06
C PHE A 102 -18.60 17.81 -3.82
N GLU A 103 -19.06 18.62 -2.88
CA GLU A 103 -18.33 18.87 -1.64
C GLU A 103 -18.35 17.62 -0.73
N PRO A 104 -17.24 17.32 -0.03
CA PRO A 104 -17.20 16.21 0.93
C PRO A 104 -18.27 16.38 2.02
N MET A 105 -19.11 15.36 2.18
CA MET A 105 -20.12 15.28 3.25
C MET A 105 -20.03 13.94 3.96
N VAL A 106 -20.65 13.80 5.13
CA VAL A 106 -20.72 12.54 5.87
C VAL A 106 -21.38 11.47 4.99
N ARG A 107 -20.81 10.28 4.94
CA ARG A 107 -21.28 9.15 4.12
C ARG A 107 -22.02 8.14 5.01
N THR A 108 -23.33 8.01 4.81
CA THR A 108 -24.20 7.01 5.47
C THR A 108 -24.90 6.16 4.40
N TYR A 109 -25.23 4.90 4.73
CA TYR A 109 -25.85 3.92 3.82
C TYR A 109 -27.31 3.68 4.14
#